data_AF-B4JYA2-F1
#
_entry.id   AF-B4JYA2-F1
#
_cell.length_a   1.000
_cell.length_b   1.000
_cell.length_c   1.000
_cell.angle_alpha   90.00
_cell.angle_beta   90.00
_cell.angle_gamma   90.00
#
_symmetry.space_group_name_H-M   'P 1'
#
loop_
_entity.id
_entity.type
_entity.pdbx_description
1 polymer ?
#
loop_
_entity_poly.entity_id
_entity_poly.type
_entity_poly.pdbx_seq_one_letter_code
_entity_poly.pdbx_strand_id
1 'polypeptide(L)'
;MDLYEFYQSTDLSNMLDSRLLANFLQLLRKQVRPWLEEVTNLKLDYVSASCSMYTCGDYLLVHDDLLKDRQIAFVYYMSPWQGVEEWNEEQGGCLEIFASDDQCFPQFPVQRKIPPKNNQFAFFKVGSRSFHQVGEVTTYDYPRLTINGWFHGATNEAFVGGDSSRAFPRLAYLQPDINNRPTLGLLLNDVYLKAATRRSIQKRIEENSEICLYEFFKREKFELARAQLLNDATLTWRRQGPANAHNYELMDLSTAKGTVEELLQLFRSNAMFQLLRDFTDLDLYGVDAITPTCSVELQRWSHGNYTVLGDGLVSEENTLDLVYYLNAAEGAAVITYLSPEVEQRTTHHQNGLDDQSIEEAEDDPDQEDDETCQDDSVLLTISPVDNALNIVYRCEGTTKFTKYVSRNTPLDKGPVFVISCSYKE
;
A
#
# COMPACT_ATOMS: atom_id res chain seq x y z
N MET A 1 -7.24 0.48 5.57
CA MET A 1 -6.29 1.48 5.03
C MET A 1 -5.01 0.79 4.59
N ASP A 2 -4.30 1.40 3.64
CA ASP A 2 -3.04 0.93 3.08
C ASP A 2 -1.81 1.49 3.84
N LEU A 3 -1.89 2.74 4.30
CA LEU A 3 -0.77 3.46 4.89
C LEU A 3 -0.53 3.15 6.38
N TYR A 4 -1.57 2.80 7.14
CA TYR A 4 -1.46 2.72 8.59
C TYR A 4 -2.45 1.77 9.26
N GLU A 5 -2.11 1.39 10.48
CA GLU A 5 -2.94 0.68 11.45
C GLU A 5 -2.55 1.18 12.85
N PHE A 6 -3.41 1.97 13.50
CA PHE A 6 -3.25 2.48 14.87
C PHE A 6 -4.54 3.18 15.33
N TYR A 7 -4.62 3.48 16.63
CA TYR A 7 -5.73 4.23 17.22
C TYR A 7 -5.39 5.71 17.38
N GLN A 8 -6.30 6.60 16.97
CA GLN A 8 -6.14 8.05 17.12
C GLN A 8 -7.29 8.65 17.92
N SER A 9 -6.98 9.61 18.79
CA SER A 9 -8.01 10.44 19.42
C SER A 9 -8.48 11.53 18.48
N THR A 10 -9.62 12.15 18.78
CA THR A 10 -9.96 13.48 18.25
C THR A 10 -8.89 14.52 18.60
N ASP A 11 -8.88 15.65 17.90
CA ASP A 11 -7.94 16.74 18.20
C ASP A 11 -8.09 17.22 19.65
N LEU A 12 -6.96 17.51 20.29
CA LEU A 12 -6.88 17.95 21.69
C LEU A 12 -7.71 19.20 21.97
N SER A 13 -7.99 20.04 20.96
CA SER A 13 -8.89 21.19 21.08
C SER A 13 -10.33 20.81 21.40
N ASN A 14 -10.75 19.58 21.05
CA ASN A 14 -12.07 19.03 21.36
C ASN A 14 -12.10 18.25 22.69
N MET A 15 -10.97 18.13 23.39
CA MET A 15 -10.84 17.35 24.63
C MET A 15 -10.73 18.25 25.88
N LEU A 16 -11.55 19.30 25.96
CA LEU A 16 -11.46 20.33 26.99
C LEU A 16 -11.76 19.84 28.42
N ASP A 17 -12.47 18.72 28.55
CA ASP A 17 -12.77 18.10 29.85
C ASP A 17 -11.51 17.58 30.56
N SER A 18 -10.49 17.21 29.79
CA SER A 18 -9.18 16.81 30.32
C SER A 18 -8.32 18.05 30.60
N ARG A 19 -8.34 18.52 31.85
CA ARG A 19 -7.52 19.66 32.29
C ARG A 19 -6.03 19.51 31.97
N LEU A 20 -5.50 18.29 32.04
CA LEU A 20 -4.09 18.02 31.76
C LEU A 20 -3.77 18.19 30.27
N LEU A 21 -4.60 17.63 29.37
CA LEU A 21 -4.42 17.78 27.92
C LEU A 21 -4.66 19.21 27.46
N ALA A 22 -5.68 19.88 28.02
CA ALA A 22 -5.93 21.30 27.76
C ALA A 22 -4.72 22.17 28.17
N ASN A 23 -4.13 21.91 29.34
CA ASN A 23 -2.92 22.61 29.78
C ASN A 23 -1.71 22.30 28.90
N PHE A 24 -1.55 21.05 28.45
CA PHE A 24 -0.49 20.67 27.52
C PHE A 24 -0.64 21.40 26.17
N LEU A 25 -1.85 21.47 25.62
CA LEU A 25 -2.12 22.24 24.41
C LEU A 25 -1.82 23.74 24.60
N GLN A 26 -2.13 24.30 25.78
CA GLN A 26 -1.74 25.68 26.09
C GLN A 26 -0.22 25.87 26.18
N LEU A 27 0.52 24.89 26.74
CA LEU A 27 1.98 24.88 26.74
C LEU A 27 2.53 24.91 25.31
N LEU A 28 1.99 24.05 24.43
CA LEU A 28 2.36 24.04 23.01
C LEU A 28 2.13 25.41 22.36
N ARG A 29 0.96 26.02 22.59
CA ARG A 29 0.58 27.31 21.97
C ARG A 29 1.37 28.51 22.48
N LYS A 30 1.61 28.59 23.79
CA LYS A 30 2.13 29.80 24.46
C LYS A 30 3.64 29.77 24.71
N GLN A 31 4.25 28.58 24.77
CA GLN A 31 5.67 28.44 25.11
C GLN A 31 6.43 27.71 23.99
N VAL A 32 5.96 26.54 23.56
CA VAL A 32 6.69 25.73 22.57
C VAL A 32 6.66 26.37 21.19
N ARG A 33 5.52 26.91 20.74
CA ARG A 33 5.43 27.59 19.43
C ARG A 33 6.38 28.79 19.34
N PRO A 34 6.38 29.78 20.24
CA PRO A 34 7.36 30.89 20.18
C PRO A 34 8.81 30.42 20.25
N TRP A 35 9.10 29.39 21.06
CA TRP A 35 10.43 28.81 21.13
C TRP A 35 10.85 28.15 19.80
N LEU A 36 9.94 27.43 19.13
CA LEU A 36 10.19 26.86 17.81
C LEU A 36 10.42 27.95 16.76
N GLU A 37 9.63 29.04 16.78
CA GLU A 37 9.83 30.19 15.88
C GLU A 37 11.25 30.75 16.02
N GLU A 38 11.76 30.87 17.26
CA GLU A 38 13.12 31.35 17.54
C GLU A 38 14.21 30.37 17.04
N VAL A 39 14.06 29.07 17.29
CA VAL A 39 15.09 28.08 16.93
C VAL A 39 15.10 27.76 15.44
N THR A 40 13.95 27.77 14.76
CA THR A 40 13.85 27.40 13.34
C THR A 40 13.78 28.59 12.40
N ASN A 41 13.57 29.81 12.92
CA ASN A 41 13.32 31.02 12.14
C ASN A 41 12.14 30.85 11.15
N LEU A 42 11.13 30.09 11.56
CA LEU A 42 9.86 29.92 10.83
C LEU A 42 8.78 30.70 11.56
N LYS A 43 7.83 31.27 10.80
CA LYS A 43 6.64 31.89 11.38
C LYS A 43 5.55 30.84 11.50
N LEU A 44 4.98 30.70 12.70
CA LEU A 44 4.00 29.67 13.03
C LEU A 44 2.70 30.31 13.55
N ASP A 45 1.56 29.88 13.03
CA ASP A 45 0.26 30.47 13.31
C ASP A 45 -0.47 29.74 14.44
N TYR A 46 -0.69 28.43 14.29
CA TYR A 46 -1.41 27.61 15.26
C TYR A 46 -0.82 26.20 15.37
N VAL A 47 -1.35 25.39 16.30
CA VAL A 47 -0.94 24.00 16.53
C VAL A 47 -2.16 23.10 16.57
N SER A 48 -2.09 21.98 15.86
CA SER A 48 -2.99 20.83 15.97
C SER A 48 -2.27 19.71 16.71
N ALA A 49 -3.01 18.92 17.48
CA ALA A 49 -2.43 17.83 18.25
C ALA A 49 -3.49 16.75 18.49
N SER A 50 -3.08 15.49 18.39
CA SER A 50 -3.89 14.31 18.73
C SER A 50 -3.07 13.35 19.58
N CYS A 51 -3.73 12.43 20.27
CA CYS A 51 -3.08 11.28 20.87
C CYS A 51 -3.09 10.12 19.86
N SER A 52 -1.98 9.40 19.75
CA SER A 52 -1.89 8.17 18.96
C SER A 52 -1.44 7.01 19.85
N MET A 53 -2.07 5.86 19.66
CA MET A 53 -1.77 4.62 20.37
C MET A 53 -1.51 3.52 19.36
N TYR A 54 -0.32 2.92 19.44
CA TYR A 54 0.08 1.76 18.64
C TYR A 54 0.27 0.56 19.56
N THR A 55 -0.39 -0.54 19.25
CA THR A 55 -0.35 -1.85 19.88
C THR A 55 0.43 -2.85 19.02
N CYS A 56 0.60 -4.11 19.46
CA CYS A 56 1.34 -5.09 18.68
C CYS A 56 0.72 -5.30 17.29
N GLY A 57 1.52 -5.14 16.24
CA GLY A 57 1.10 -5.20 14.84
C GLY A 57 0.86 -3.82 14.22
N ASP A 58 0.67 -2.76 15.01
CA ASP A 58 0.36 -1.42 14.52
C ASP A 58 1.60 -0.73 13.90
N TYR A 59 1.37 0.06 12.86
CA TYR A 59 2.40 0.76 12.09
C TYR A 59 1.84 2.01 11.41
N LEU A 60 2.75 2.87 10.93
CA LEU A 60 2.44 3.95 9.99
C LEU A 60 3.57 3.97 8.96
N LEU A 61 3.26 3.69 7.70
CA LEU A 61 4.24 3.53 6.62
C LEU A 61 4.82 4.88 6.17
N VAL A 62 5.74 4.83 5.20
CA VAL A 62 6.54 5.97 4.77
C VAL A 62 5.68 7.08 4.17
N HIS A 63 5.73 8.27 4.78
CA HIS A 63 5.07 9.50 4.35
C HIS A 63 5.94 10.71 4.73
N ASP A 64 5.62 11.90 4.22
CA ASP A 64 6.42 13.12 4.42
C ASP A 64 5.73 14.21 5.24
N ASP A 65 4.46 14.01 5.60
CA ASP A 65 3.58 14.99 6.26
C ASP A 65 3.34 16.27 5.45
N LEU A 66 3.66 16.28 4.16
CA LEU A 66 3.62 17.48 3.33
C LEU A 66 2.18 17.86 2.95
N LEU A 67 1.54 18.59 3.85
CA LEU A 67 0.26 19.26 3.61
C LEU A 67 0.39 20.78 3.64
N LYS A 68 -0.63 21.45 3.10
CA LYS A 68 -0.61 22.86 2.68
C LYS A 68 0.00 23.79 3.73
N ASP A 69 -0.38 23.72 4.99
CA ASP A 69 0.06 24.67 6.02
C ASP A 69 0.94 24.06 7.12
N ARG A 70 1.29 22.77 7.03
CA ARG A 70 2.12 22.08 8.02
C ARG A 70 3.59 22.49 7.89
N GLN A 71 4.17 23.11 8.92
CA GLN A 71 5.56 23.59 8.88
C GLN A 71 6.51 22.73 9.71
N ILE A 72 6.07 22.30 10.89
CA ILE A 72 6.87 21.48 11.80
C ILE A 72 5.99 20.36 12.35
N ALA A 73 6.38 19.12 12.09
CA ALA A 73 5.79 17.95 12.74
C ALA A 73 6.47 17.72 14.09
N PHE A 74 5.72 17.26 15.08
CA PHE A 74 6.26 16.90 16.39
C PHE A 74 5.65 15.61 16.94
N VAL A 75 6.42 14.93 17.79
CA VAL A 75 6.02 13.75 18.54
C VAL A 75 6.52 13.90 19.97
N TYR A 76 5.60 13.87 20.92
CA TYR A 76 5.87 13.78 22.36
C TYR A 76 5.56 12.37 22.85
N TYR A 77 6.60 11.68 23.31
CA TYR A 77 6.52 10.28 23.72
C TYR A 77 6.14 10.16 25.19
N MET A 78 5.06 9.42 25.46
CA MET A 78 4.62 9.07 26.81
C MET A 78 4.97 7.62 27.18
N SER A 79 5.31 6.80 26.18
CA SER A 79 5.84 5.44 26.36
C SER A 79 7.37 5.40 26.30
N PRO A 80 8.00 4.47 27.04
CA PRO A 80 7.40 3.62 28.06
C PRO A 80 7.05 4.45 29.31
N TRP A 81 5.91 4.23 29.96
CA TRP A 81 5.57 5.02 31.15
C TRP A 81 6.42 4.62 32.37
N GLN A 82 6.38 5.43 33.42
CA GLN A 82 7.17 5.21 34.62
C GLN A 82 6.90 3.83 35.24
N GLY A 83 7.95 3.05 35.46
CA GLY A 83 7.87 1.70 36.06
C GLY A 83 7.84 0.55 35.05
N VAL A 84 7.88 0.85 33.75
CA VAL A 84 8.05 -0.13 32.66
C VAL A 84 9.51 -0.20 32.25
N GLU A 85 9.93 -1.35 31.71
CA GLU A 85 11.27 -1.53 31.11
C GLU A 85 11.54 -0.50 29.99
N GLU A 86 12.82 -0.22 29.74
CA GLU A 86 13.21 0.67 28.64
C GLU A 86 12.72 0.11 27.29
N TRP A 87 12.23 1.00 26.42
CA TRP A 87 11.79 0.62 25.08
C TRP A 87 13.02 0.26 24.24
N ASN A 88 13.18 -1.02 23.96
CA ASN A 88 14.32 -1.51 23.18
C ASN A 88 13.99 -1.56 21.68
N GLU A 89 15.02 -1.70 20.84
CA GLU A 89 14.84 -1.73 19.38
C GLU A 89 14.03 -2.93 18.88
N GLU A 90 14.05 -4.07 19.60
CA GLU A 90 13.33 -5.29 19.21
C GLU A 90 11.81 -5.12 19.35
N GLN A 91 11.37 -4.23 20.24
CA GLN A 91 9.96 -3.87 20.47
C GLN A 91 9.36 -3.00 19.36
N GLY A 92 10.17 -2.57 18.38
CA GLY A 92 9.71 -1.83 17.21
C GLY A 92 9.24 -0.42 17.57
N GLY A 93 8.22 0.11 16.87
CA GLY A 93 7.61 1.41 17.20
C GLY A 93 8.51 2.64 17.02
N CYS A 94 9.69 2.47 16.42
CA CYS A 94 10.65 3.55 16.22
C CYS A 94 10.13 4.59 15.22
N LEU A 95 10.46 5.86 15.45
CA LEU A 95 10.43 6.85 14.38
C LEU A 95 11.62 6.58 13.46
N GLU A 96 11.33 6.15 12.25
CA GLU A 96 12.29 5.73 11.24
C GLU A 96 12.37 6.79 10.13
N ILE A 97 13.57 7.30 9.86
CA ILE A 97 13.82 8.40 8.93
C ILE A 97 14.53 7.87 7.68
N PHE A 98 14.10 8.30 6.51
CA PHE A 98 14.64 7.87 5.21
C PHE A 98 15.50 8.95 4.57
N ALA A 99 16.53 8.52 3.84
CA ALA A 99 17.23 9.40 2.92
C ALA A 99 16.43 9.49 1.61
N SER A 100 16.48 10.64 0.95
CA SER A 100 15.92 10.82 -0.39
C SER A 100 17.00 10.82 -1.46
N ASP A 101 16.69 10.28 -2.64
CA ASP A 101 17.55 10.37 -3.81
C ASP A 101 17.52 11.78 -4.47
N ASP A 102 18.15 11.90 -5.64
CA ASP A 102 18.20 13.16 -6.41
C ASP A 102 16.81 13.58 -6.92
N GLN A 103 15.90 12.63 -7.11
CA GLN A 103 14.49 12.84 -7.48
C GLN A 103 13.59 13.09 -6.26
N CYS A 104 14.18 13.17 -5.06
CA CYS A 104 13.53 13.36 -3.77
C CYS A 104 12.68 12.16 -3.29
N PHE A 105 12.81 10.98 -3.88
CA PHE A 105 12.10 9.80 -3.40
C PHE A 105 12.82 9.13 -2.22
N PRO A 106 12.09 8.65 -1.19
CA PRO A 106 12.69 7.95 -0.06
C PRO A 106 13.21 6.57 -0.47
N GLN A 107 14.44 6.27 -0.06
CA GLN A 107 15.13 5.02 -0.38
C GLN A 107 15.39 4.19 0.87
N PHE A 108 15.32 2.87 0.70
CA PHE A 108 15.88 1.94 1.67
C PHE A 108 17.41 1.92 1.61
N PRO A 109 18.10 1.54 2.70
CA PRO A 109 17.56 1.23 4.03
C PRO A 109 17.17 2.47 4.82
N VAL A 110 16.45 2.28 5.93
CA VAL A 110 16.19 3.34 6.92
C VAL A 110 17.52 3.97 7.37
N GLN A 111 17.62 5.30 7.30
CA GLN A 111 18.86 6.02 7.61
C GLN A 111 19.04 6.21 9.11
N ARG A 112 17.96 6.45 9.86
CA ARG A 112 18.01 6.65 11.31
C ARG A 112 16.77 6.09 11.98
N LYS A 113 16.94 5.44 13.13
CA LYS A 113 15.85 4.98 14.00
C LYS A 113 15.92 5.71 15.33
N ILE A 114 14.78 6.18 15.81
CA ILE A 114 14.64 6.84 17.11
C ILE A 114 13.62 6.04 17.92
N PRO A 115 14.04 5.25 18.91
CA PRO A 115 13.12 4.50 19.75
C PRO A 115 12.32 5.44 20.65
N PRO A 116 11.05 5.13 20.95
CA PRO A 116 10.25 5.84 21.94
C PRO A 116 10.96 5.93 23.28
N LYS A 117 11.04 7.13 23.85
CA LYS A 117 11.54 7.32 25.21
C LYS A 117 10.59 8.23 25.97
N ASN A 118 10.27 7.87 27.21
CA ASN A 118 9.39 8.68 28.04
C ASN A 118 9.89 10.13 28.14
N ASN A 119 8.97 11.08 28.02
CA ASN A 119 9.25 12.51 28.11
C ASN A 119 10.26 12.99 27.06
N GLN A 120 10.32 12.31 25.91
CA GLN A 120 11.08 12.74 24.75
C GLN A 120 10.19 13.57 23.84
N PHE A 121 10.69 14.72 23.41
CA PHE A 121 10.05 15.58 22.41
C PHE A 121 10.89 15.60 21.14
N ALA A 122 10.39 14.98 20.07
CA ALA A 122 11.00 15.00 18.76
C ALA A 122 10.22 15.95 17.84
N PHE A 123 10.93 16.70 17.00
CA PHE A 123 10.30 17.56 15.99
C PHE A 123 11.21 17.70 14.78
N PHE A 124 10.63 17.95 13.62
CA PHE A 124 11.35 18.17 12.37
C PHE A 124 10.54 19.06 11.44
N LYS A 125 11.25 19.76 10.55
CA LYS A 125 10.64 20.59 9.52
C LYS A 125 9.96 19.68 8.49
N VAL A 126 8.72 20.02 8.13
CA VAL A 126 7.98 19.38 7.04
C VAL A 126 8.49 19.89 5.69
N GLY A 127 8.68 18.99 4.73
CA GLY A 127 9.11 19.32 3.39
C GLY A 127 9.19 18.10 2.48
N SER A 128 9.53 18.30 1.21
CA SER A 128 9.56 17.24 0.19
C SER A 128 10.61 16.13 0.38
N ARG A 129 11.33 16.14 1.50
CA ARG A 129 12.35 15.16 1.89
C ARG A 129 12.21 14.71 3.35
N SER A 130 11.15 15.10 4.06
CA SER A 130 10.92 14.70 5.46
C SER A 130 10.27 13.32 5.58
N PHE A 131 10.68 12.38 4.72
CA PHE A 131 10.12 11.04 4.71
C PHE A 131 10.46 10.26 5.97
N HIS A 132 9.42 9.76 6.62
CA HIS A 132 9.53 9.01 7.86
C HIS A 132 8.39 8.00 7.98
N GLN A 133 8.55 7.06 8.90
CA GLN A 133 7.52 6.07 9.24
C GLN A 133 7.58 5.75 10.74
N VAL A 134 6.52 5.14 11.26
CA VAL A 134 6.54 4.44 12.55
C VAL A 134 6.70 2.96 12.25
N GLY A 135 7.88 2.40 12.57
CA GLY A 135 8.12 0.97 12.42
C GLY A 135 7.12 0.16 13.24
N GLU A 136 6.73 -1.02 12.75
CA GLU A 136 5.75 -1.90 13.40
C GLU A 136 6.10 -2.11 14.88
N VAL A 137 5.12 -1.94 15.77
CA VAL A 137 5.24 -2.29 17.19
C VAL A 137 5.11 -3.80 17.33
N THR A 138 6.06 -4.45 18.00
CA THR A 138 6.09 -5.92 18.15
C THR A 138 5.85 -6.39 19.58
N THR A 139 5.86 -5.48 20.54
CA THR A 139 5.62 -5.83 21.94
C THR A 139 4.12 -5.96 22.22
N TYR A 140 3.76 -7.00 22.99
CA TYR A 140 2.41 -7.19 23.54
C TYR A 140 2.27 -6.59 24.95
N ASP A 141 3.37 -6.17 25.56
CA ASP A 141 3.40 -5.83 26.99
C ASP A 141 2.78 -4.46 27.27
N TYR A 142 3.02 -3.49 26.39
CA TYR A 142 2.54 -2.11 26.55
C TYR A 142 2.47 -1.37 25.22
N PRO A 143 1.46 -0.51 25.00
CA PRO A 143 1.34 0.27 23.78
C PRO A 143 2.35 1.42 23.71
N ARG A 144 2.69 1.82 22.48
CA ARG A 144 3.38 3.09 22.18
C ARG A 144 2.34 4.21 22.18
N LEU A 145 2.42 5.09 23.18
CA LEU A 145 1.55 6.25 23.33
C LEU A 145 2.30 7.55 23.05
N THR A 146 1.72 8.37 22.16
CA THR A 146 2.27 9.67 21.78
C THR A 146 1.21 10.76 21.78
N ILE A 147 1.63 12.00 22.02
CA ILE A 147 0.92 13.19 21.56
C ILE A 147 1.70 13.73 20.36
N ASN A 148 1.07 13.82 19.20
CA ASN A 148 1.70 14.24 17.97
C ASN A 148 0.80 15.18 17.18
N GLY A 149 1.40 15.94 16.29
CA GLY A 149 0.68 16.88 15.44
C GLY A 149 1.63 17.85 14.76
N TRP A 150 1.09 19.00 14.36
CA TRP A 150 1.82 19.96 13.55
C TRP A 150 1.68 21.37 14.08
N PHE A 151 2.79 22.12 14.02
CA PHE A 151 2.74 23.57 14.03
C PHE A 151 2.56 24.05 12.60
N HIS A 152 1.51 24.84 12.40
CA HIS A 152 1.09 25.35 11.10
C HIS A 152 1.64 26.75 10.85
N GLY A 153 1.73 27.16 9.61
CA GLY A 153 2.18 28.50 9.23
C GLY A 153 1.91 28.79 7.76
N ALA A 154 2.84 29.51 7.13
CA ALA A 154 2.73 29.86 5.71
C ALA A 154 2.58 28.62 4.82
N THR A 155 1.92 28.81 3.69
CA THR A 155 1.57 27.73 2.77
C THR A 155 2.79 27.12 2.04
N ASN A 156 2.83 25.78 1.93
CA ASN A 156 3.77 24.94 1.20
C ASN A 156 3.39 24.68 -0.27
N GLU A 157 2.45 25.43 -0.86
CA GLU A 157 1.91 25.19 -2.22
C GLU A 157 3.00 25.02 -3.29
N ALA A 158 4.10 25.77 -3.19
CA ALA A 158 5.23 25.67 -4.12
C ALA A 158 5.94 24.29 -4.07
N PHE A 159 5.88 23.59 -2.95
CA PHE A 159 6.45 22.26 -2.76
C PHE A 159 5.45 21.15 -3.06
N VAL A 160 4.18 21.34 -2.67
CA VAL A 160 3.08 20.38 -2.93
C VAL A 160 2.84 20.23 -4.44
N GLY A 161 2.78 21.34 -5.19
CA GLY A 161 2.57 21.30 -6.64
C GLY A 161 3.76 20.76 -7.45
N GLY A 162 4.95 20.65 -6.84
CA GLY A 162 6.11 19.99 -7.44
C GLY A 162 6.15 18.49 -7.21
N ASP A 163 5.54 17.99 -6.12
CA ASP A 163 5.51 16.57 -5.77
C ASP A 163 4.51 15.77 -6.63
N SER A 164 3.35 16.35 -6.97
CA SER A 164 2.35 15.72 -7.84
C SER A 164 2.82 15.44 -9.28
N SER A 165 3.97 15.99 -9.67
CA SER A 165 4.58 15.76 -10.99
C SER A 165 5.55 14.57 -11.03
N ARG A 166 5.82 13.93 -9.89
CA ARG A 166 6.81 12.83 -9.81
C ARG A 166 6.19 11.52 -10.28
N ALA A 167 6.39 11.19 -11.55
CA ALA A 167 5.93 9.93 -12.12
C ALA A 167 6.65 8.73 -11.48
N PHE A 168 5.89 7.82 -10.87
CA PHE A 168 6.40 6.51 -10.47
C PHE A 168 6.79 5.68 -11.71
N PRO A 169 7.79 4.78 -11.60
CA PRO A 169 8.11 3.86 -12.69
C PRO A 169 6.89 3.03 -13.07
N ARG A 170 6.42 3.17 -14.32
CA ARG A 170 5.29 2.39 -14.84
C ARG A 170 5.72 0.97 -15.15
N LEU A 171 4.78 0.03 -15.04
CA LEU A 171 4.95 -1.34 -15.50
C LEU A 171 5.38 -1.35 -16.97
N ALA A 172 6.41 -2.14 -17.29
CA ALA A 172 6.82 -2.35 -18.67
C ALA A 172 5.90 -3.40 -19.31
N TYR A 173 5.17 -2.99 -20.34
CA TYR A 173 4.32 -3.86 -21.13
C TYR A 173 5.07 -4.35 -22.38
N LEU A 174 5.07 -5.66 -22.56
CA LEU A 174 5.76 -6.35 -23.65
C LEU A 174 4.75 -7.13 -24.50
N GLN A 175 5.04 -7.21 -25.79
CA GLN A 175 4.30 -8.08 -26.71
C GLN A 175 4.47 -9.57 -26.30
N PRO A 176 3.50 -10.43 -26.64
CA PRO A 176 3.60 -11.87 -26.37
C PRO A 176 4.86 -12.47 -27.01
N ASP A 177 5.47 -13.44 -26.34
CA ASP A 177 6.59 -14.18 -26.88
C ASP A 177 6.12 -15.12 -27.99
N ILE A 178 6.45 -14.77 -29.23
CA ILE A 178 6.05 -15.50 -30.45
C ILE A 178 6.86 -16.80 -30.60
N ASN A 179 8.06 -16.85 -30.03
CA ASN A 179 8.95 -18.00 -30.15
C ASN A 179 8.58 -19.08 -29.14
N ASN A 180 8.05 -18.68 -27.98
CA ASN A 180 7.61 -19.63 -26.97
C ASN A 180 6.22 -20.22 -27.29
N ARG A 181 6.16 -21.56 -27.43
CA ARG A 181 4.93 -22.30 -27.76
C ARG A 181 4.68 -23.41 -26.73
N PRO A 182 4.29 -23.05 -25.49
CA PRO A 182 4.08 -24.02 -24.43
C PRO A 182 2.84 -24.87 -24.75
N THR A 183 2.90 -26.16 -24.43
CA THR A 183 1.73 -27.05 -24.54
C THR A 183 0.90 -26.92 -23.28
N LEU A 184 -0.24 -26.21 -23.37
CA LEU A 184 -1.10 -25.91 -22.21
C LEU A 184 -1.45 -27.17 -21.39
N GLY A 185 -1.78 -28.28 -22.05
CA GLY A 185 -2.13 -29.54 -21.38
C GLY A 185 -0.99 -30.23 -20.62
N LEU A 186 0.26 -29.76 -20.73
CA LEU A 186 1.37 -30.23 -19.90
C LEU A 186 1.54 -29.42 -18.61
N LEU A 187 1.00 -28.20 -18.58
CA LEU A 187 1.18 -27.24 -17.48
C LEU A 187 -0.11 -27.03 -16.68
N LEU A 188 -1.23 -26.86 -17.38
CA LEU A 188 -2.51 -26.47 -16.81
C LEU A 188 -3.38 -27.68 -16.48
N ASN A 189 -4.26 -27.54 -15.50
CA ASN A 189 -5.30 -28.50 -15.22
C ASN A 189 -6.26 -28.62 -16.41
N ASP A 190 -6.46 -29.84 -16.90
CA ASP A 190 -7.20 -30.11 -18.14
C ASP A 190 -8.66 -29.65 -18.09
N VAL A 191 -9.22 -29.45 -16.89
CA VAL A 191 -10.57 -28.88 -16.71
C VAL A 191 -10.68 -27.49 -17.35
N TYR A 192 -9.65 -26.64 -17.23
CA TYR A 192 -9.63 -25.28 -17.79
C TYR A 192 -9.46 -25.23 -19.31
N LEU A 193 -9.13 -26.37 -19.92
CA LEU A 193 -9.00 -26.50 -21.37
C LEU A 193 -10.31 -26.93 -22.05
N LYS A 194 -11.32 -27.34 -21.27
CA LYS A 194 -12.63 -27.77 -21.79
C LYS A 194 -13.47 -26.57 -22.21
N ALA A 195 -14.03 -26.61 -23.42
CA ALA A 195 -14.87 -25.54 -23.96
C ALA A 195 -16.12 -25.21 -23.11
N ALA A 196 -16.68 -26.19 -22.40
CA ALA A 196 -17.79 -25.94 -21.47
C ALA A 196 -17.34 -25.11 -20.26
N THR A 197 -16.17 -25.42 -19.69
CA THR A 197 -15.59 -24.70 -18.56
C THR A 197 -15.18 -23.29 -18.96
N ARG A 198 -14.51 -23.11 -20.11
CA ARG A 198 -14.14 -21.79 -20.65
C ARG A 198 -15.35 -20.85 -20.75
N ARG A 199 -16.45 -21.33 -21.34
CA ARG A 199 -17.71 -20.56 -21.43
C ARG A 199 -18.30 -20.21 -20.06
N SER A 200 -18.18 -21.12 -19.08
CA SER A 200 -18.65 -20.84 -17.72
C SER A 200 -17.78 -19.78 -17.03
N ILE A 201 -16.47 -19.78 -17.28
CA ILE A 201 -15.54 -18.77 -16.77
C ILE A 201 -15.84 -17.42 -17.40
N GLN A 202 -15.99 -17.37 -18.72
CA GLN A 202 -16.38 -16.18 -19.46
C GLN A 202 -17.63 -15.54 -18.89
N LYS A 203 -18.71 -16.31 -18.75
CA LYS A 203 -19.96 -15.80 -18.17
C LYS A 203 -19.75 -15.22 -16.76
N ARG A 204 -18.93 -15.85 -15.92
CA ARG A 204 -18.68 -15.40 -14.55
C ARG A 204 -17.89 -14.07 -14.53
N ILE A 205 -16.90 -13.94 -15.40
CA ILE A 205 -16.12 -12.70 -15.53
C ILE A 205 -16.98 -11.57 -16.10
N GLU A 206 -17.83 -11.83 -17.09
CA GLU A 206 -18.79 -10.83 -17.60
C GLU A 206 -19.75 -10.34 -16.51
N GLU A 207 -20.17 -11.22 -15.59
CA GLU A 207 -21.09 -10.88 -14.50
C GLU A 207 -20.41 -10.15 -13.32
N ASN A 208 -19.17 -10.50 -12.98
CA ASN A 208 -18.53 -10.06 -11.72
C ASN A 208 -17.21 -9.31 -11.91
N SER A 209 -16.67 -9.26 -13.13
CA SER A 209 -15.33 -8.75 -13.44
C SER A 209 -14.19 -9.44 -12.66
N GLU A 210 -14.47 -10.56 -12.01
CA GLU A 210 -13.51 -11.36 -11.25
C GLU A 210 -13.81 -12.85 -11.35
N ILE A 211 -12.76 -13.67 -11.22
CA ILE A 211 -12.90 -15.08 -10.87
C ILE A 211 -11.63 -15.62 -10.19
N CYS A 212 -11.79 -16.61 -9.30
CA CYS A 212 -10.71 -17.41 -8.73
C CYS A 212 -10.74 -18.86 -9.26
N LEU A 213 -9.64 -19.29 -9.88
CA LEU A 213 -9.49 -20.62 -10.49
C LEU A 213 -8.54 -21.50 -9.65
N TYR A 214 -9.11 -22.41 -8.85
CA TYR A 214 -8.36 -23.33 -7.99
C TYR A 214 -7.65 -24.45 -8.75
N GLU A 215 -6.49 -24.86 -8.28
CA GLU A 215 -5.66 -25.89 -8.91
C GLU A 215 -5.39 -25.59 -10.40
N PHE A 216 -5.03 -24.34 -10.70
CA PHE A 216 -4.86 -23.86 -12.07
C PHE A 216 -3.75 -24.61 -12.81
N PHE A 217 -2.58 -24.72 -12.20
CA PHE A 217 -1.52 -25.59 -12.71
C PHE A 217 -1.69 -27.01 -12.21
N LYS A 218 -1.20 -27.97 -13.00
CA LYS A 218 -1.06 -29.37 -12.56
C LYS A 218 -0.24 -29.40 -11.27
N ARG A 219 -0.70 -30.19 -10.30
CA ARG A 219 -0.12 -30.29 -8.96
C ARG A 219 1.40 -30.49 -8.97
N GLU A 220 1.90 -31.32 -9.87
CA GLU A 220 3.33 -31.58 -10.05
C GLU A 220 4.12 -30.31 -10.42
N LYS A 221 3.63 -29.52 -11.38
CA LYS A 221 4.28 -28.28 -11.82
C LYS A 221 4.27 -27.22 -10.72
N PHE A 222 3.16 -27.10 -10.00
CA PHE A 222 3.06 -26.24 -8.83
C PHE A 222 4.10 -26.59 -7.76
N GLU A 223 4.18 -27.86 -7.35
CA GLU A 223 5.11 -28.27 -6.28
C GLU A 223 6.58 -28.13 -6.71
N LEU A 224 6.90 -28.43 -7.98
CA LEU A 224 8.26 -28.22 -8.52
C LEU A 224 8.65 -26.73 -8.50
N ALA A 225 7.76 -25.85 -8.96
CA ALA A 225 8.01 -24.41 -8.96
C ALA A 225 8.17 -23.87 -7.53
N ARG A 226 7.27 -24.26 -6.62
CA ARG A 226 7.33 -23.88 -5.21
C ARG A 226 8.63 -24.35 -4.55
N ALA A 227 9.01 -25.61 -4.75
CA ALA A 227 10.25 -26.15 -4.22
C ALA A 227 11.48 -25.43 -4.80
N GLN A 228 11.47 -25.10 -6.09
CA GLN A 228 12.53 -24.33 -6.71
C GLN A 228 12.66 -22.94 -6.07
N LEU A 229 11.57 -22.19 -5.95
CA LEU A 229 11.59 -20.82 -5.39
C LEU A 229 12.10 -20.77 -3.95
N LEU A 230 11.82 -21.80 -3.16
CA LEU A 230 12.28 -21.88 -1.77
C LEU A 230 13.77 -22.26 -1.62
N ASN A 231 14.34 -22.99 -2.59
CA ASN A 231 15.64 -23.64 -2.40
C ASN A 231 16.72 -23.16 -3.39
N ASP A 232 16.35 -22.42 -4.44
CA ASP A 232 17.26 -22.04 -5.52
C ASP A 232 17.94 -20.69 -5.26
N ALA A 233 19.12 -20.75 -4.63
CA ALA A 233 19.91 -19.57 -4.30
C ALA A 233 20.50 -18.85 -5.51
N THR A 234 20.38 -19.37 -6.74
CA THR A 234 20.88 -18.65 -7.93
C THR A 234 19.88 -17.65 -8.49
N LEU A 235 18.61 -17.70 -8.05
CA LEU A 235 17.61 -16.71 -8.43
C LEU A 235 17.98 -15.38 -7.78
N THR A 236 18.07 -14.33 -8.58
CA THR A 236 18.41 -12.99 -8.06
C THR A 236 17.15 -12.18 -7.83
N TRP A 237 17.17 -11.42 -6.74
CA TRP A 237 16.05 -10.63 -6.26
C TRP A 237 16.52 -9.21 -5.99
N ARG A 238 15.67 -8.24 -6.32
CA ARG A 238 15.91 -6.81 -6.03
C ARG A 238 14.74 -6.25 -5.24
N ARG A 239 15.01 -5.41 -4.25
CA ARG A 239 13.95 -4.68 -3.57
C ARG A 239 13.35 -3.63 -4.51
N GLN A 240 12.02 -3.63 -4.64
CA GLN A 240 11.27 -2.62 -5.35
C GLN A 240 10.96 -1.45 -4.42
N GLY A 241 11.21 -0.23 -4.91
CA GLY A 241 10.88 1.03 -4.26
C GLY A 241 10.20 2.00 -5.25
N PRO A 242 10.07 3.29 -4.90
CA PRO A 242 10.57 3.94 -3.69
C PRO A 242 9.77 3.58 -2.43
N ALA A 243 10.31 3.87 -1.24
CA ALA A 243 9.78 3.36 0.02
C ALA A 243 8.37 3.89 0.39
N ASN A 244 7.97 5.05 -0.15
CA ASN A 244 6.61 5.60 0.00
C ASN A 244 5.56 4.96 -0.92
N ALA A 245 5.96 4.03 -1.80
CA ALA A 245 5.03 3.34 -2.68
C ALA A 245 5.16 1.82 -2.59
N HIS A 246 6.39 1.30 -2.50
CA HIS A 246 6.67 -0.12 -2.59
C HIS A 246 7.74 -0.56 -1.60
N ASN A 247 7.50 -1.72 -1.00
CA ASN A 247 8.53 -2.50 -0.33
C ASN A 247 8.23 -3.98 -0.53
N TYR A 248 8.79 -4.59 -1.55
CA TYR A 248 8.77 -6.04 -1.79
C TYR A 248 9.96 -6.41 -2.66
N GLU A 249 10.17 -7.68 -2.94
CA GLU A 249 11.27 -8.11 -3.80
C GLU A 249 10.78 -8.61 -5.16
N LEU A 250 11.42 -8.17 -6.23
CA LEU A 250 11.20 -8.63 -7.60
C LEU A 250 12.32 -9.56 -8.02
N MET A 251 11.96 -10.68 -8.64
CA MET A 251 12.94 -11.55 -9.29
C MET A 251 13.46 -10.91 -10.58
N ASP A 252 14.77 -11.04 -10.83
CA ASP A 252 15.30 -10.83 -12.18
C ASP A 252 14.92 -12.02 -13.07
N LEU A 253 13.99 -11.79 -14.00
CA LEU A 253 13.48 -12.82 -14.90
C LEU A 253 14.57 -13.45 -15.78
N SER A 254 15.71 -12.78 -16.00
CA SER A 254 16.84 -13.36 -16.75
C SER A 254 17.55 -14.49 -16.01
N THR A 255 17.33 -14.61 -14.70
CA THR A 255 17.87 -15.70 -13.87
C THR A 255 16.90 -16.86 -13.68
N ALA A 256 15.67 -16.73 -14.20
CA ALA A 256 14.69 -17.81 -14.20
C ALA A 256 15.24 -19.03 -14.96
N LYS A 257 14.96 -20.22 -14.42
CA LYS A 257 15.32 -21.50 -15.06
C LYS A 257 14.31 -22.58 -14.66
N GLY A 258 14.29 -23.71 -15.38
CA GLY A 258 13.51 -24.88 -14.99
C GLY A 258 12.00 -24.59 -14.94
N THR A 259 11.31 -25.11 -13.92
CA THR A 259 9.85 -25.00 -13.84
C THR A 259 9.39 -23.55 -13.61
N VAL A 260 10.11 -22.75 -12.83
CA VAL A 260 9.77 -21.33 -12.65
C VAL A 260 9.80 -20.59 -13.99
N GLU A 261 10.81 -20.85 -14.83
CA GLU A 261 10.89 -20.27 -16.17
C GLU A 261 9.73 -20.73 -17.06
N GLU A 262 9.39 -22.03 -17.08
CA GLU A 262 8.26 -22.56 -17.85
C GLU A 262 6.94 -21.85 -17.52
N LEU A 263 6.69 -21.59 -16.23
CA LEU A 263 5.50 -20.90 -15.74
C LEU A 263 5.47 -19.44 -16.20
N LEU A 264 6.58 -18.71 -16.04
CA LEU A 264 6.68 -17.30 -16.45
C LEU A 264 6.54 -17.15 -17.97
N GLN A 265 7.18 -18.05 -18.72
CA GLN A 265 7.09 -18.13 -20.16
C GLN A 265 5.67 -18.44 -20.63
N LEU A 266 4.92 -19.27 -19.90
CA LEU A 266 3.50 -19.52 -20.20
C LEU A 266 2.69 -18.23 -20.15
N PHE A 267 2.79 -17.44 -19.07
CA PHE A 267 2.04 -16.20 -18.93
C PHE A 267 2.35 -15.19 -20.05
N ARG A 268 3.56 -15.23 -20.63
CA ARG A 268 3.95 -14.38 -21.76
C ARG A 268 3.62 -14.96 -23.14
N SER A 269 3.14 -16.20 -23.23
CA SER A 269 2.98 -16.90 -24.51
C SER A 269 1.67 -16.56 -25.23
N ASN A 270 1.67 -16.64 -26.57
CA ASN A 270 0.44 -16.52 -27.36
C ASN A 270 -0.66 -17.51 -26.95
N ALA A 271 -0.28 -18.70 -26.47
CA ALA A 271 -1.24 -19.70 -26.00
C ALA A 271 -2.00 -19.22 -24.75
N MET A 272 -1.35 -18.45 -23.87
CA MET A 272 -2.03 -17.82 -22.74
C MET A 272 -2.91 -16.66 -23.18
N PHE A 273 -2.45 -15.78 -24.07
CA PHE A 273 -3.26 -14.69 -24.61
C PHE A 273 -4.55 -15.22 -25.27
N GLN A 274 -4.44 -16.30 -26.06
CA GLN A 274 -5.60 -16.97 -26.64
C GLN A 274 -6.53 -17.56 -25.57
N LEU A 275 -5.98 -18.18 -24.52
CA LEU A 275 -6.78 -18.73 -23.43
C LEU A 275 -7.52 -17.64 -22.64
N LEU A 276 -6.86 -16.50 -22.39
CA LEU A 276 -7.47 -15.37 -21.69
C LEU A 276 -8.56 -14.73 -22.53
N ARG A 277 -8.36 -14.58 -23.85
CA ARG A 277 -9.43 -14.19 -24.78
C ARG A 277 -10.64 -15.14 -24.69
N ASP A 278 -10.43 -16.45 -24.62
CA ASP A 278 -11.52 -17.41 -24.42
C ASP A 278 -12.18 -17.31 -23.02
N PHE A 279 -11.48 -16.78 -22.02
CA PHE A 279 -11.99 -16.59 -20.67
C PHE A 279 -12.69 -15.25 -20.46
N THR A 280 -12.40 -14.22 -21.25
CA THR A 280 -12.85 -12.85 -20.95
C THR A 280 -13.53 -12.15 -22.12
N ASP A 281 -13.46 -12.71 -23.33
CA ASP A 281 -13.88 -12.09 -24.59
C ASP A 281 -13.17 -10.77 -24.94
N LEU A 282 -12.09 -10.45 -24.22
CA LEU A 282 -11.23 -9.32 -24.54
C LEU A 282 -10.40 -9.62 -25.79
N ASP A 283 -10.07 -8.58 -26.55
CA ASP A 283 -9.31 -8.59 -27.80
C ASP A 283 -7.80 -8.82 -27.55
N LEU A 284 -7.46 -9.80 -26.71
CA LEU A 284 -6.09 -10.20 -26.40
C LEU A 284 -5.47 -11.08 -27.48
N TYR A 285 -6.26 -11.68 -28.36
CA TYR A 285 -5.77 -12.56 -29.43
C TYR A 285 -6.77 -12.69 -30.58
N GLY A 286 -6.27 -12.74 -31.81
CA GLY A 286 -7.08 -12.95 -33.00
C GLY A 286 -6.99 -11.79 -33.99
N VAL A 287 -8.01 -11.63 -34.82
CA VAL A 287 -8.06 -10.59 -35.85
C VAL A 287 -8.45 -9.22 -35.29
N ASP A 288 -9.17 -9.21 -34.17
CA ASP A 288 -9.66 -8.01 -33.50
C ASP A 288 -8.59 -7.40 -32.56
N ALA A 289 -7.61 -8.22 -32.14
CA ALA A 289 -6.47 -7.81 -31.34
C ALA A 289 -5.51 -6.90 -32.14
N ILE A 290 -5.33 -5.66 -31.69
CA ILE A 290 -4.48 -4.67 -32.39
C ILE A 290 -3.02 -4.86 -31.98
N THR A 291 -2.71 -4.65 -30.69
CA THR A 291 -1.35 -4.74 -30.15
C THR A 291 -1.36 -5.22 -28.70
N PRO A 292 -1.87 -6.43 -28.43
CA PRO A 292 -2.05 -6.89 -27.06
C PRO A 292 -0.68 -7.03 -26.37
N THR A 293 -0.60 -6.59 -25.13
CA THR A 293 0.64 -6.60 -24.34
C THR A 293 0.40 -7.15 -22.95
N CYS A 294 1.49 -7.58 -22.30
CA CYS A 294 1.46 -7.97 -20.90
C CYS A 294 2.69 -7.47 -20.15
N SER A 295 2.51 -7.24 -18.86
CA SER A 295 3.58 -7.17 -17.87
C SER A 295 3.52 -8.42 -17.01
N VAL A 296 4.67 -9.00 -16.69
CA VAL A 296 4.78 -10.20 -15.84
C VAL A 296 5.88 -9.96 -14.83
N GLU A 297 5.55 -10.13 -13.56
CA GLU A 297 6.47 -10.03 -12.44
C GLU A 297 6.39 -11.27 -11.58
N LEU A 298 7.53 -11.68 -11.02
CA LEU A 298 7.56 -12.62 -9.91
C LEU A 298 8.03 -11.89 -8.66
N GLN A 299 7.13 -11.77 -7.70
CA GLN A 299 7.30 -11.02 -6.48
C GLN A 299 7.56 -11.99 -5.32
N ARG A 300 8.40 -11.59 -4.37
CA ARG A 300 8.66 -12.28 -3.11
C ARG A 300 8.29 -11.37 -1.96
N TRP A 301 7.47 -11.91 -1.07
CA TRP A 301 6.80 -11.21 0.02
C TRP A 301 7.22 -11.82 1.36
N SER A 302 7.80 -10.99 2.21
CA SER A 302 8.27 -11.28 3.57
C SER A 302 7.74 -10.24 4.55
N HIS A 303 8.00 -10.44 5.84
CA HIS A 303 7.69 -9.46 6.89
C HIS A 303 8.17 -8.04 6.54
N GLY A 304 7.30 -7.06 6.77
CA GLY A 304 7.55 -5.66 6.48
C GLY A 304 7.26 -5.23 5.05
N ASN A 305 6.87 -6.14 4.15
CA ASN A 305 6.55 -5.80 2.77
C ASN A 305 5.14 -5.20 2.60
N TYR A 306 4.97 -4.32 1.62
CA TYR A 306 3.71 -3.63 1.32
C TYR A 306 3.72 -2.99 -0.08
N THR A 307 2.55 -2.56 -0.55
CA THR A 307 2.42 -1.41 -1.44
C THR A 307 1.45 -0.39 -0.84
N VAL A 308 1.67 0.89 -1.14
CA VAL A 308 0.84 2.02 -0.72
C VAL A 308 0.30 2.71 -1.96
N LEU A 309 -0.91 3.26 -1.88
CA LEU A 309 -1.54 4.06 -2.91
C LEU A 309 -0.85 5.42 -3.04
N GLY A 310 -0.75 5.93 -4.25
CA GLY A 310 -0.19 7.25 -4.51
C GLY A 310 -0.69 7.79 -5.85
N ASP A 311 -0.55 9.09 -6.04
CA ASP A 311 -1.11 9.85 -7.18
C ASP A 311 -0.70 9.34 -8.58
N GLY A 312 0.28 8.43 -8.68
CA GLY A 312 0.70 7.80 -9.94
C GLY A 312 0.37 6.30 -10.08
N LEU A 313 -0.39 5.72 -9.15
CA LEU A 313 -0.77 4.30 -9.15
C LEU A 313 -2.21 4.04 -9.61
N VAL A 314 -2.92 5.11 -10.00
CA VAL A 314 -4.22 5.00 -10.66
C VAL A 314 -4.06 4.35 -12.02
N SER A 315 -4.90 3.36 -12.33
CA SER A 315 -4.92 2.79 -13.68
C SER A 315 -5.41 3.84 -14.66
N GLU A 316 -4.56 4.28 -15.58
CA GLU A 316 -4.97 5.17 -16.68
C GLU A 316 -5.71 4.42 -17.81
N GLU A 317 -5.67 3.09 -17.79
CA GLU A 317 -6.26 2.25 -18.82
C GLU A 317 -6.90 1.01 -18.20
N ASN A 318 -7.85 0.41 -18.94
CA ASN A 318 -8.41 -0.89 -18.59
C ASN A 318 -7.33 -1.98 -18.71
N THR A 319 -7.29 -2.88 -17.73
CA THR A 319 -6.30 -3.95 -17.68
C THR A 319 -6.92 -5.22 -17.13
N LEU A 320 -6.40 -6.38 -17.56
CA LEU A 320 -6.73 -7.66 -16.98
C LEU A 320 -5.58 -8.11 -16.06
N ASP A 321 -5.80 -8.06 -14.76
CA ASP A 321 -4.83 -8.49 -13.76
C ASP A 321 -4.95 -10.00 -13.51
N LEU A 322 -3.80 -10.68 -13.45
CA LEU A 322 -3.70 -12.07 -13.02
C LEU A 322 -2.81 -12.14 -11.79
N VAL A 323 -3.30 -12.81 -10.75
CA VAL A 323 -2.57 -12.99 -9.49
C VAL A 323 -2.54 -14.47 -9.13
N TYR A 324 -1.33 -15.03 -9.07
CA TYR A 324 -1.12 -16.44 -8.76
C TYR A 324 -0.11 -16.61 -7.62
N TYR A 325 -0.53 -17.31 -6.56
CA TYR A 325 0.27 -17.48 -5.35
C TYR A 325 1.00 -18.83 -5.32
N LEU A 326 2.24 -18.81 -4.83
CA LEU A 326 3.00 -19.99 -4.43
C LEU A 326 3.53 -19.82 -3.00
N ASN A 327 3.47 -20.91 -2.23
CA ASN A 327 3.81 -20.91 -0.81
C ASN A 327 2.95 -19.92 -0.01
N ALA A 328 1.66 -19.87 -0.32
CA ALA A 328 0.69 -18.96 0.28
C ALA A 328 0.67 -19.08 1.81
N ALA A 329 0.55 -17.94 2.47
CA ALA A 329 0.38 -17.82 3.92
C ALA A 329 -0.70 -16.78 4.20
N GLU A 330 -1.54 -17.05 5.21
CA GLU A 330 -2.59 -16.13 5.63
C GLU A 330 -1.99 -14.79 6.06
N GLY A 331 -2.57 -13.68 5.59
CA GLY A 331 -2.12 -12.32 5.94
C GLY A 331 -0.87 -11.80 5.19
N ALA A 332 -0.26 -12.59 4.30
CA ALA A 332 0.90 -12.15 3.51
C ALA A 332 0.51 -11.85 2.06
N ALA A 333 0.92 -10.71 1.50
CA ALA A 333 0.62 -10.37 0.11
C ALA A 333 -0.90 -10.32 -0.23
N VAL A 334 -1.73 -9.89 0.72
CA VAL A 334 -3.18 -9.71 0.50
C VAL A 334 -3.40 -8.47 -0.37
N ILE A 335 -4.08 -8.62 -1.51
CA ILE A 335 -4.33 -7.52 -2.46
C ILE A 335 -5.75 -7.01 -2.30
N THR A 336 -5.92 -5.71 -2.16
CA THR A 336 -7.22 -5.04 -2.10
C THR A 336 -7.37 -4.07 -3.27
N TYR A 337 -8.49 -4.17 -3.98
CA TYR A 337 -8.92 -3.30 -5.07
C TYR A 337 -9.97 -2.34 -4.55
N LEU A 338 -9.82 -1.06 -4.91
CA LEU A 338 -10.71 0.01 -4.49
C LEU A 338 -11.36 0.64 -5.72
N SER A 339 -12.60 1.09 -5.54
CA SER A 339 -13.33 1.79 -6.58
C SER A 339 -12.60 3.09 -6.94
N PRO A 340 -12.73 3.56 -8.20
CA PRO A 340 -12.32 4.90 -8.54
C PRO A 340 -13.13 5.87 -7.67
N GLU A 341 -12.51 6.41 -6.61
CA GLU A 341 -13.11 7.54 -5.91
C GLU A 341 -13.26 8.65 -6.94
N VAL A 342 -14.50 9.12 -7.17
CA VAL A 342 -14.72 10.34 -7.93
C VAL A 342 -13.95 11.43 -7.19
N GLU A 343 -12.85 11.91 -7.76
CA GLU A 343 -11.88 12.89 -7.22
C GLU A 343 -12.49 14.26 -6.80
N GLN A 344 -13.78 14.36 -6.49
CA GLN A 344 -14.50 15.61 -6.24
C GLN A 344 -15.09 15.77 -4.83
N ARG A 345 -14.97 14.81 -3.90
CA ARG A 345 -15.56 15.00 -2.55
C ARG A 345 -14.58 15.38 -1.44
N THR A 346 -13.29 15.07 -1.56
CA THR A 346 -12.28 15.49 -0.57
C THR A 346 -11.65 16.86 -0.86
N THR A 347 -11.86 17.42 -2.07
CA THR A 347 -11.38 18.77 -2.45
C THR A 347 -12.44 19.87 -2.34
N HIS A 348 -13.72 19.54 -2.16
CA HIS A 348 -14.82 20.51 -2.19
C HIS A 348 -15.57 20.76 -0.87
N HIS A 349 -15.23 20.11 0.24
CA HIS A 349 -15.84 20.45 1.54
C HIS A 349 -15.19 21.63 2.30
N GLN A 350 -14.35 22.44 1.65
CA GLN A 350 -13.86 23.70 2.24
C GLN A 350 -13.88 24.91 1.29
N ASN A 351 -14.77 24.96 0.30
CA ASN A 351 -14.97 26.19 -0.49
C ASN A 351 -16.46 26.55 -0.57
N GLY A 352 -16.89 27.50 0.28
CA GLY A 352 -18.21 28.10 0.18
C GLY A 352 -18.60 28.98 1.37
N LEU A 353 -17.86 30.06 1.62
CA LEU A 353 -18.41 31.22 2.34
C LEU A 353 -18.66 32.34 1.32
N ASP A 354 -19.94 32.68 1.16
CA ASP A 354 -20.54 34.02 0.97
C ASP A 354 -21.71 34.00 -0.05
N ASP A 355 -22.96 33.96 0.41
CA ASP A 355 -23.81 35.17 0.58
C ASP A 355 -25.29 34.82 0.92
N GLN A 356 -25.77 35.42 2.00
CA GLN A 356 -27.13 35.73 2.48
C GLN A 356 -28.37 34.93 1.98
N SER A 357 -29.00 34.18 2.88
CA SER A 357 -30.37 34.45 3.38
C SER A 357 -30.71 33.54 4.58
N ILE A 358 -31.31 34.15 5.60
CA ILE A 358 -31.77 33.52 6.85
C ILE A 358 -33.14 32.89 6.59
N GLU A 359 -33.34 31.63 6.97
CA GLU A 359 -34.53 31.13 7.71
C GLU A 359 -34.41 29.62 8.06
N GLU A 360 -34.27 29.37 9.37
CA GLU A 360 -34.73 28.25 10.20
C GLU A 360 -34.85 26.81 9.63
N ALA A 361 -33.97 25.91 10.09
CA ALA A 361 -34.31 24.51 10.40
C ALA A 361 -33.29 23.93 11.40
N GLU A 362 -33.79 23.06 12.28
CA GLU A 362 -33.27 22.67 13.60
C GLU A 362 -32.05 21.74 13.59
N ASP A 363 -31.33 21.78 14.72
CA ASP A 363 -30.20 20.92 15.13
C ASP A 363 -30.43 19.42 14.90
N ASP A 364 -29.45 18.74 14.30
CA ASP A 364 -29.18 17.32 14.52
C ASP A 364 -27.66 17.09 14.55
N PRO A 365 -27.04 16.74 15.70
CA PRO A 365 -25.59 16.58 15.82
C PRO A 365 -25.21 15.09 15.84
N ASP A 366 -25.33 14.40 14.71
CA ASP A 366 -24.74 13.06 14.52
C ASP A 366 -24.13 12.98 13.11
N GLN A 367 -22.81 13.21 13.01
CA GLN A 367 -22.00 12.76 11.87
C GLN A 367 -20.80 11.99 12.43
N GLU A 368 -21.05 10.75 12.79
CA GLU A 368 -20.06 9.66 12.80
C GLU A 368 -19.95 9.12 11.36
N ASP A 369 -19.15 9.74 10.48
CA ASP A 369 -19.03 9.27 9.09
C ASP A 369 -17.58 9.31 8.55
N ASP A 370 -16.62 8.74 9.28
CA ASP A 370 -15.28 8.48 8.73
C ASP A 370 -14.90 6.98 8.71
N GLU A 371 -15.55 6.13 9.50
CA GLU A 371 -15.36 4.66 9.44
C GLU A 371 -16.37 3.96 8.50
N THR A 372 -17.58 4.51 8.33
CA THR A 372 -18.65 3.94 7.49
C THR A 372 -18.42 4.16 5.99
N CYS A 373 -17.77 5.27 5.61
CA CYS A 373 -17.57 5.65 4.20
C CYS A 373 -16.50 4.81 3.46
N GLN A 374 -15.56 4.18 4.18
CA GLN A 374 -14.42 3.50 3.56
C GLN A 374 -14.73 2.05 3.15
N ASP A 375 -15.63 1.36 3.85
CA ASP A 375 -16.02 -0.02 3.49
C ASP A 375 -16.77 -0.04 2.15
N ASP A 376 -17.52 1.02 1.84
CA ASP A 376 -18.23 1.20 0.57
C ASP A 376 -17.30 1.41 -0.64
N SER A 377 -16.00 1.69 -0.42
CA SER A 377 -15.01 1.89 -1.49
C SER A 377 -14.34 0.60 -1.94
N VAL A 378 -14.36 -0.46 -1.13
CA VAL A 378 -13.64 -1.72 -1.39
C VAL A 378 -14.41 -2.56 -2.40
N LEU A 379 -13.81 -2.82 -3.55
CA LEU A 379 -14.41 -3.65 -4.61
C LEU A 379 -14.13 -5.14 -4.41
N LEU A 380 -12.89 -5.48 -4.10
CA LEU A 380 -12.44 -6.87 -4.02
C LEU A 380 -11.20 -6.98 -3.13
N THR A 381 -11.13 -8.02 -2.31
CA THR A 381 -9.91 -8.42 -1.60
C THR A 381 -9.53 -9.85 -1.96
N ILE A 382 -8.33 -10.03 -2.50
CA ILE A 382 -7.74 -11.32 -2.84
C ILE A 382 -6.87 -11.79 -1.69
N SER A 383 -7.28 -12.89 -1.08
CA SER A 383 -6.45 -13.58 -0.08
C SER A 383 -5.54 -14.62 -0.74
N PRO A 384 -4.32 -14.84 -0.22
CA PRO A 384 -3.38 -15.83 -0.75
C PRO A 384 -3.93 -17.24 -0.69
N VAL A 385 -3.97 -17.91 -1.84
CA VAL A 385 -4.31 -19.34 -1.91
C VAL A 385 -3.37 -20.04 -2.88
N ASP A 386 -2.72 -21.10 -2.40
CA ASP A 386 -1.80 -21.89 -3.20
C ASP A 386 -2.48 -22.46 -4.45
N ASN A 387 -1.79 -22.35 -5.57
CA ASN A 387 -2.22 -22.87 -6.86
C ASN A 387 -3.59 -22.33 -7.33
N ALA A 388 -4.00 -21.16 -6.87
CA ALA A 388 -5.19 -20.46 -7.34
C ALA A 388 -4.79 -19.28 -8.25
N LEU A 389 -5.36 -19.24 -9.46
CA LEU A 389 -5.22 -18.09 -10.36
C LEU A 389 -6.43 -17.18 -10.19
N ASN A 390 -6.20 -15.98 -9.69
CA ASN A 390 -7.20 -14.92 -9.66
C ASN A 390 -7.09 -14.11 -10.95
N ILE A 391 -8.23 -13.85 -11.57
CA ILE A 391 -8.35 -13.02 -12.77
C ILE A 391 -9.29 -11.88 -12.41
N VAL A 392 -8.84 -10.64 -12.57
CA VAL A 392 -9.60 -9.44 -12.24
C VAL A 392 -9.53 -8.47 -13.40
N TYR A 393 -10.68 -8.11 -13.95
CA TYR A 393 -10.77 -7.02 -14.91
C TYR A 393 -10.82 -5.70 -14.14
N ARG A 394 -9.80 -4.88 -14.35
CA ARG A 394 -9.59 -3.61 -13.65
C ARG A 394 -9.84 -2.46 -14.62
N CYS A 395 -10.90 -1.69 -14.37
CA CYS A 395 -11.23 -0.51 -15.14
C CYS A 395 -10.26 0.66 -14.85
N GLU A 396 -10.18 1.59 -15.79
CA GLU A 396 -9.57 2.91 -15.58
C GLU A 396 -10.09 3.55 -14.27
N GLY A 397 -9.20 4.23 -13.54
CA GLY A 397 -9.48 4.84 -12.25
C GLY A 397 -9.44 3.87 -11.06
N THR A 398 -9.53 2.56 -11.28
CA THR A 398 -9.50 1.57 -10.18
C THR A 398 -8.08 1.47 -9.62
N THR A 399 -7.94 1.56 -8.31
CA THR A 399 -6.66 1.44 -7.61
C THR A 399 -6.55 0.10 -6.89
N LYS A 400 -5.32 -0.31 -6.59
CA LYS A 400 -5.08 -1.50 -5.76
C LYS A 400 -3.83 -1.33 -4.92
N PHE A 401 -3.82 -1.98 -3.77
CA PHE A 401 -2.64 -2.07 -2.92
C PHE A 401 -2.52 -3.47 -2.31
N THR A 402 -1.32 -3.81 -1.85
CA THR A 402 -1.02 -5.05 -1.14
C THR A 402 -0.76 -4.70 0.31
N LYS A 403 -1.56 -5.26 1.22
CA LYS A 403 -1.50 -4.99 2.66
C LYS A 403 -0.10 -5.27 3.24
N TYR A 404 0.25 -4.49 4.26
CA TYR A 404 1.47 -4.69 5.02
C TYR A 404 1.55 -6.10 5.61
N VAL A 405 2.70 -6.75 5.45
CA VAL A 405 2.97 -8.07 6.02
C VAL A 405 3.53 -7.90 7.44
N SER A 406 2.64 -7.89 8.44
CA SER A 406 3.01 -7.81 9.87
C SER A 406 4.00 -8.89 10.27
N ARG A 407 4.91 -8.61 11.21
CA ARG A 407 5.79 -9.60 11.85
C ARG A 407 5.06 -10.77 12.49
N ASN A 408 3.79 -10.58 12.85
CA ASN A 408 2.94 -11.64 13.39
C ASN A 408 2.40 -12.60 12.33
N THR A 409 2.57 -12.27 11.04
CA THR A 409 2.16 -13.13 9.92
C THR A 409 2.96 -14.44 9.92
N PRO A 410 2.30 -15.61 9.88
CA PRO A 410 2.96 -16.92 10.03
C PRO A 410 3.69 -17.34 8.75
N LEU A 411 4.92 -16.85 8.58
CA LEU A 411 5.81 -17.17 7.44
C LEU A 411 6.82 -18.30 7.76
N ASP A 412 6.47 -19.25 8.62
CA ASP A 412 7.36 -20.36 9.04
C ASP A 412 7.86 -21.21 7.87
N LYS A 413 7.10 -21.24 6.78
CA LYS A 413 7.43 -21.98 5.55
C LYS A 413 8.26 -21.15 4.56
N GLY A 414 8.76 -19.99 4.99
CA GLY A 414 9.44 -19.03 4.13
C GLY A 414 8.49 -18.00 3.51
N PRO A 415 8.99 -17.17 2.58
CA PRO A 415 8.23 -16.09 1.98
C PRO A 415 7.12 -16.59 1.06
N VAL A 416 6.13 -15.73 0.82
CA VAL A 416 5.10 -15.93 -0.20
C VAL A 416 5.63 -15.43 -1.54
N PHE A 417 5.35 -16.18 -2.60
CA PHE A 417 5.68 -15.76 -3.96
C PHE A 417 4.41 -15.47 -4.74
N VAL A 418 4.41 -14.39 -5.51
CA VAL A 418 3.26 -13.97 -6.32
C VAL A 418 3.72 -13.76 -7.75
N ILE A 419 3.17 -14.53 -8.68
CA ILE A 419 3.22 -14.17 -10.10
C ILE A 419 2.10 -13.16 -10.33
N SER A 420 2.48 -11.91 -10.60
CA SER A 420 1.57 -10.82 -10.88
C SER A 420 1.71 -10.46 -12.35
N CYS A 421 0.62 -10.56 -13.10
CA CYS A 421 0.58 -10.15 -14.49
C CYS A 421 -0.50 -9.10 -14.71
N SER A 422 -0.30 -8.25 -15.71
CA SER A 422 -1.30 -7.31 -16.20
C SER A 422 -1.33 -7.36 -17.72
N TYR A 423 -2.50 -7.52 -18.33
CA TYR A 423 -2.69 -7.59 -19.78
C TYR A 423 -3.49 -6.40 -20.29
N LYS A 424 -3.18 -5.98 -21.51
CA LYS A 424 -3.86 -4.93 -22.28
C LYS A 424 -4.19 -5.46 -23.68
N GLU A 425 -5.32 -5.01 -24.22
CA GLU A 425 -5.77 -5.26 -25.60
C GLU A 425 -4.90 -4.57 -26.66
#